data_AF-A0A161M8M4-F1
#
_entry.id   AF-A0A161M8M4-F1
#
_cell.length_a   1.000
_cell.length_b   1.000
_cell.length_c   1.000
_cell.angle_alpha   90.00
_cell.angle_beta   90.00
_cell.angle_gamma   90.00
#
_symmetry.space_group_name_H-M   'P 1'
#
loop_
_entity.id
_entity.type
_entity.pdbx_description
1 polymer ?
#
loop_
_entity_poly.entity_id
_entity_poly.type
_entity_poly.pdbx_seq_one_letter_code
_entity_poly.pdbx_strand_id
1 'polypeptide(L)'
;DILSEVVVKELEKLVTSANWKNEKTTVLEVKPGELILPLSQLNLMEPDTTAVHQLLDRVVNIRECHPVPLGLKGFIIGIERKEDEQATLYDILFDVPLINGFQLHTEDKRCYRLTRHAFINLSHGRRKHL
;
A
#
# COMPACT_ATOMS: atom_id res chain seq x y z
N ASP A 1 -9.94 -11.53 -5.29
CA ASP A 1 -9.60 -10.99 -6.62
C ASP A 1 -8.11 -10.77 -6.73
N ILE A 2 -7.51 -11.08 -7.87
CA ILE A 2 -6.09 -10.87 -8.14
C ILE A 2 -5.93 -10.36 -9.57
N LEU A 3 -4.98 -9.43 -9.78
CA LEU A 3 -4.66 -8.94 -11.11
C LEU A 3 -3.96 -10.02 -11.95
N SER A 4 -4.26 -10.05 -13.24
CA SER A 4 -3.60 -10.95 -14.19
C SER A 4 -2.10 -10.66 -14.27
N GLU A 5 -1.31 -11.70 -14.56
CA GLU A 5 0.14 -11.62 -14.71
C GLU A 5 0.60 -10.50 -15.65
N VAL A 6 -0.07 -10.33 -16.80
CA VAL A 6 0.27 -9.31 -17.80
C VAL A 6 0.20 -7.91 -17.20
N VAL A 7 -0.86 -7.60 -16.45
CA VAL A 7 -1.05 -6.30 -15.80
C VAL A 7 0.00 -6.07 -14.71
N VAL A 8 0.30 -7.10 -13.91
CA VAL A 8 1.28 -6.98 -12.82
C VAL A 8 2.68 -6.75 -13.38
N LYS A 9 3.08 -7.44 -14.44
CA LYS A 9 4.38 -7.24 -15.10
C LYS A 9 4.52 -5.84 -15.71
N GLU A 10 3.48 -5.33 -16.37
CA GLU A 10 3.51 -3.96 -16.88
C GLU A 10 3.58 -2.93 -15.74
N LEU A 11 2.88 -3.17 -14.63
CA LEU A 11 2.98 -2.32 -13.45
C LEU A 11 4.39 -2.34 -12.84
N GLU A 12 5.02 -3.51 -12.73
CA GLU A 12 6.39 -3.65 -12.25
C GLU A 12 7.39 -2.87 -13.14
N LYS A 13 7.23 -2.94 -14.46
CA LYS A 13 8.06 -2.17 -15.41
C LYS A 13 7.90 -0.67 -15.20
N LEU A 14 6.67 -0.19 -15.04
CA LEU A 14 6.39 1.23 -14.80
C LEU A 14 7.05 1.73 -13.51
N VAL A 15 6.93 0.95 -12.44
CA VAL A 15 7.47 1.29 -11.12
C VAL A 15 8.99 1.21 -11.08
N THR A 16 9.59 0.34 -11.88
CA THR A 16 11.06 0.20 -11.99
C THR A 16 11.68 1.26 -12.92
N SER A 17 10.88 1.98 -13.70
CA SER A 17 11.38 3.02 -14.61
C SER A 17 12.06 4.17 -13.87
N ALA A 18 13.12 4.74 -14.46
CA ALA A 18 13.94 5.77 -13.82
C ALA A 18 13.16 7.04 -13.41
N ASN A 19 12.04 7.34 -14.10
CA ASN A 19 11.23 8.54 -13.87
C ASN A 19 10.07 8.32 -12.89
N TRP A 20 9.95 7.13 -12.29
CA TRP A 20 8.85 6.77 -11.40
C TRP A 20 8.76 7.69 -10.17
N LYS A 21 9.89 8.02 -9.54
CA LYS A 21 9.97 8.76 -8.27
C LYS A 21 9.94 10.28 -8.48
N ASN A 22 8.85 10.81 -9.02
CA ASN A 22 8.62 12.25 -9.06
C ASN A 22 7.89 12.73 -7.79
N GLU A 23 8.61 12.78 -6.67
CA GLU A 23 8.07 13.32 -5.41
C GLU A 23 8.29 14.83 -5.35
N LYS A 24 7.19 15.59 -5.32
CA LYS A 24 7.22 17.04 -5.04
C LYS A 24 6.91 17.27 -3.57
N THR A 25 7.85 17.87 -2.84
CA THR A 25 7.63 18.28 -1.45
C THR A 25 6.90 19.61 -1.40
N THR A 26 5.78 19.66 -0.68
CA THR A 26 5.02 20.90 -0.42
C THR A 26 4.82 21.04 1.08
N VAL A 27 4.97 22.25 1.59
CA VAL A 27 4.72 22.56 3.00
C VAL A 27 3.28 23.07 3.14
N LEU A 28 2.53 22.48 4.07
CA LEU A 28 1.12 22.79 4.33
C LEU A 28 0.92 22.91 5.84
N GLU A 29 0.05 23.81 6.26
CA GLU A 29 -0.46 23.86 7.63
C GLU A 29 -1.66 22.90 7.74
N VAL A 30 -1.59 21.96 8.69
CA VAL A 30 -2.62 20.94 8.90
C VAL A 30 -2.98 20.84 10.37
N LYS A 31 -4.20 20.40 10.67
CA LYS A 31 -4.62 20.20 12.07
C LYS A 31 -3.97 18.94 12.63
N PRO A 32 -3.59 18.89 13.92
CA PRO A 32 -3.01 17.69 14.53
C PRO A 32 -3.88 16.43 14.36
N GLY A 33 -5.21 16.57 14.38
CA GLY A 33 -6.14 15.44 14.20
C GLY A 33 -6.20 14.87 12.77
N GLU A 34 -5.57 15.52 11.79
CA GLU A 34 -5.45 15.04 10.41
C GLU A 34 -4.13 14.29 10.16
N LEU A 35 -3.27 14.22 11.18
CA LEU A 35 -2.00 13.52 11.14
C LEU A 35 -2.15 12.15 11.80
N ILE A 36 -1.59 11.12 11.15
CA ILE A 36 -1.46 9.79 11.73
C ILE A 36 -0.04 9.62 12.24
N LEU A 37 0.07 9.25 13.52
CA LEU A 37 1.35 8.92 14.13
C LEU A 37 1.55 7.40 14.08
N PRO A 38 2.56 6.88 13.37
CA PRO A 38 2.78 5.44 13.19
C PRO A 38 3.41 4.81 14.44
N LEU A 39 2.67 4.77 15.54
CA LEU A 39 3.10 4.18 16.81
C LEU A 39 2.83 2.67 16.82
N SER A 40 3.83 1.87 17.20
CA SER A 40 3.72 0.40 17.29
C SER A 40 2.64 -0.08 18.28
N GLN A 41 2.27 0.73 19.27
CA GLN A 41 1.18 0.40 20.22
C GLN A 41 -0.22 0.52 19.59
N LEU A 42 -0.36 1.21 18.45
CA LEU A 42 -1.62 1.40 17.74
C LEU A 42 -1.81 0.38 16.60
N ASN A 43 -1.04 -0.73 16.63
CA ASN A 43 -1.00 -1.79 15.61
C ASN A 43 -2.31 -2.58 15.40
N LEU A 44 -3.42 -2.19 16.00
CA LEU A 44 -4.75 -2.74 15.72
C LEU A 44 -5.75 -1.65 15.31
N MET A 45 -5.39 -0.37 15.42
CA MET A 45 -6.23 0.70 14.93
C MET A 45 -6.08 0.82 13.41
N GLU A 46 -7.22 0.87 12.75
CA GLU A 46 -7.26 1.19 11.33
C GLU A 46 -6.97 2.69 11.13
N PRO A 47 -6.10 3.06 10.18
CA PRO A 47 -5.78 4.47 9.96
C PRO A 47 -6.94 5.29 9.38
N ASP A 48 -7.80 4.68 8.57
CA ASP A 48 -8.99 5.32 8.00
C ASP A 48 -10.10 4.27 7.83
N THR A 49 -11.03 4.23 8.77
CA THR A 49 -12.16 3.28 8.77
C THR A 49 -13.15 3.52 7.62
N THR A 50 -13.07 4.67 6.96
CA THR A 50 -13.93 5.03 5.83
C THR A 50 -13.29 4.73 4.47
N ALA A 51 -12.04 4.25 4.46
CA ALA A 51 -11.31 3.93 3.25
C ALA A 51 -11.90 2.69 2.57
N VAL A 52 -12.19 2.82 1.27
CA VAL A 52 -12.57 1.69 0.42
C VAL A 52 -11.35 1.30 -0.41
N HIS A 53 -10.94 0.04 -0.32
CA HIS A 53 -9.76 -0.48 -1.01
C HIS A 53 -10.13 -1.21 -2.29
N GLN A 54 -9.48 -0.85 -3.39
CA GLN A 54 -9.68 -1.43 -4.72
C GLN A 54 -8.35 -1.87 -5.33
N LEU A 55 -8.41 -2.77 -6.31
CA LEU A 55 -7.22 -3.13 -7.10
C LEU A 55 -6.64 -1.87 -7.77
N LEU A 56 -5.32 -1.82 -7.90
CA LEU A 56 -4.53 -0.68 -8.41
C LEU A 56 -4.58 0.58 -7.53
N ASP A 57 -5.22 0.54 -6.36
CA ASP A 57 -5.08 1.63 -5.41
C ASP A 57 -3.62 1.74 -4.93
N ARG A 58 -3.15 2.99 -4.85
CA ARG A 58 -1.84 3.33 -4.33
C ARG A 58 -1.90 3.40 -2.82
N VAL A 59 -0.98 2.73 -2.15
CA VAL A 59 -0.94 2.67 -0.70
C VAL A 59 0.45 3.02 -0.14
N VAL A 60 0.49 3.35 1.14
CA VAL A 60 1.73 3.54 1.89
C VAL A 60 1.68 2.73 3.17
N ASN A 61 2.72 1.94 3.44
CA ASN A 61 2.87 1.22 4.69
C ASN A 61 3.09 2.21 5.85
N ILE A 62 2.28 2.09 6.89
CA ILE A 62 2.35 2.96 8.08
C ILE A 62 2.84 2.22 9.31
N ARG A 63 3.26 0.97 9.17
CA ARG A 63 3.78 0.19 10.27
C ARG A 63 5.24 -0.11 10.08
N GLU A 64 5.96 -0.04 11.18
CA GLU A 64 7.27 -0.67 11.25
C GLU A 64 7.05 -2.18 11.40
N CYS A 65 6.84 -2.85 10.28
CA CYS A 65 6.66 -4.30 10.22
C CYS A 65 7.85 -4.89 9.48
N HIS A 66 8.71 -5.68 10.13
CA HIS A 66 9.68 -6.48 9.39
C HIS A 66 8.88 -7.52 8.55
N PRO A 67 8.93 -7.50 7.21
CA PRO A 67 10.01 -7.01 6.34
C PRO A 67 9.75 -5.74 5.50
N VAL A 68 8.61 -5.06 5.68
CA VAL A 68 8.23 -3.86 4.92
C VAL A 68 8.62 -2.58 5.69
N PRO A 69 9.54 -1.76 5.18
CA PRO A 69 9.91 -0.49 5.81
C PRO A 69 8.72 0.47 5.96
N LEU A 70 8.71 1.24 7.06
CA LEU A 70 7.76 2.31 7.27
C LEU A 70 7.84 3.33 6.12
N GLY A 71 6.69 3.81 5.65
CA GLY A 71 6.61 4.79 4.57
C GLY A 71 6.83 4.23 3.16
N LEU A 72 7.10 2.92 3.03
CA LEU A 72 7.26 2.32 1.72
C LEU A 72 5.91 2.24 1.01
N LYS A 73 5.88 2.71 -0.25
CA LYS A 73 4.67 2.77 -1.06
C LYS A 73 4.56 1.58 -2.00
N GLY A 74 3.33 1.23 -2.34
CA GLY A 74 3.01 0.11 -3.21
C GLY A 74 1.62 0.20 -3.83
N PHE A 75 1.23 -0.83 -4.57
CA PHE A 75 -0.06 -0.97 -5.22
C PHE A 75 -0.77 -2.23 -4.76
N ILE A 76 -2.08 -2.14 -4.52
CA ILE A 76 -2.91 -3.31 -4.26
C ILE A 76 -3.06 -4.10 -5.57
N ILE A 77 -2.50 -5.31 -5.63
CA ILE A 77 -2.58 -6.21 -6.78
C ILE A 77 -3.48 -7.43 -6.52
N GLY A 78 -3.83 -7.68 -5.26
CA GLY A 78 -4.75 -8.73 -4.86
C GLY A 78 -5.52 -8.36 -3.59
N ILE A 79 -6.76 -8.83 -3.52
CA ILE A 79 -7.65 -8.68 -2.35
C ILE A 79 -8.25 -10.06 -2.05
N GLU A 80 -7.87 -10.62 -0.91
CA GLU A 80 -8.43 -11.84 -0.34
C GLU A 80 -9.42 -11.47 0.75
N ARG A 81 -10.69 -11.30 0.35
CA ARG A 81 -11.79 -10.96 1.26
C ARG A 81 -12.06 -12.12 2.21
N LYS A 82 -12.23 -11.80 3.49
CA LYS A 82 -12.65 -12.73 4.54
C LYS A 82 -14.04 -12.35 5.04
N GLU A 83 -14.70 -13.25 5.77
CA GLU A 83 -15.98 -12.96 6.43
C GLU A 83 -15.84 -11.79 7.41
N ASP A 84 -14.75 -11.77 8.17
CA ASP A 84 -14.33 -10.61 8.93
C ASP A 84 -13.54 -9.65 8.03
N GLU A 85 -14.08 -8.47 7.78
CA GLU A 85 -13.41 -7.44 6.97
C GLU A 85 -12.05 -7.03 7.54
N GLN A 86 -11.86 -7.06 8.86
CA GLN A 86 -10.57 -6.74 9.48
C GLN A 86 -9.50 -7.79 9.18
N ALA A 87 -9.92 -9.02 8.93
CA ALA A 87 -9.06 -10.12 8.51
C ALA A 87 -8.80 -10.16 7.00
N THR A 88 -9.38 -9.23 6.20
CA THR A 88 -9.12 -9.15 4.76
C THR A 88 -7.65 -8.87 4.49
N LEU A 89 -7.08 -9.66 3.58
CA LEU A 89 -5.67 -9.58 3.22
C LEU A 89 -5.50 -8.92 1.85
N TYR A 90 -4.48 -8.07 1.75
CA TYR A 90 -4.15 -7.30 0.57
C TYR A 90 -2.76 -7.69 0.10
N ASP A 91 -2.66 -8.19 -1.13
CA ASP A 91 -1.37 -8.44 -1.78
C ASP A 91 -0.90 -7.13 -2.40
N ILE A 92 0.27 -6.65 -1.96
CA ILE A 92 0.78 -5.33 -2.31
C ILE A 92 2.11 -5.48 -3.06
N LEU A 93 2.19 -4.92 -4.26
CA LEU A 93 3.41 -4.77 -5.04
C LEU A 93 4.10 -3.46 -4.63
N PHE A 94 5.27 -3.55 -4.00
CA PHE A 94 6.02 -2.38 -3.54
C PHE A 94 6.96 -1.81 -4.59
N ASP A 95 7.29 -0.53 -4.43
CA ASP A 95 8.19 0.18 -5.33
C ASP A 95 9.61 -0.37 -5.40
N VAL A 96 10.05 -1.02 -4.32
CA VAL A 96 11.38 -1.57 -4.18
C VAL A 96 11.28 -3.03 -3.74
N PRO A 97 12.26 -3.89 -4.11
CA PRO A 97 12.33 -5.25 -3.60
C PRO A 97 12.43 -5.32 -2.08
N LEU A 98 11.88 -6.38 -1.51
CA LEU A 98 11.85 -6.66 -0.09
C LEU A 98 12.69 -7.92 0.22
N ILE A 99 13.45 -7.88 1.31
CA ILE A 99 14.34 -8.99 1.72
C ILE A 99 13.53 -10.30 1.92
N ASN A 100 12.38 -10.20 2.58
CA ASN A 100 11.45 -11.32 2.79
C ASN A 100 10.11 -11.10 2.08
N GLY A 101 10.13 -10.44 0.92
CA GLY A 101 8.99 -10.40 0.02
C GLY A 101 8.77 -11.74 -0.68
N PHE A 102 7.65 -11.86 -1.37
CA PHE A 102 7.38 -12.93 -2.31
C PHE A 102 7.27 -12.38 -3.74
N GLN A 103 7.36 -13.29 -4.71
CA GLN A 103 7.06 -13.01 -6.11
C GLN A 103 5.60 -13.35 -6.35
N LEU A 104 4.86 -12.42 -6.95
CA LEU A 104 3.51 -12.67 -7.42
C LEU A 104 3.37 -11.99 -8.76
N HIS A 105 3.66 -12.75 -9.82
CA HIS A 105 3.76 -12.24 -11.19
C HIS A 105 4.83 -11.16 -11.40
N THR A 106 5.80 -11.07 -10.47
CA THR A 106 6.93 -10.13 -10.51
C THR A 106 8.26 -10.86 -10.69
N GLU A 107 9.24 -10.19 -11.27
CA GLU A 107 10.60 -10.72 -11.43
C GLU A 107 11.36 -10.72 -10.10
N ASP A 108 11.19 -9.69 -9.27
CA ASP A 108 11.80 -9.61 -7.94
C ASP A 108 10.80 -9.92 -6.82
N LYS A 109 11.33 -10.19 -5.62
CA LYS A 109 10.55 -10.30 -4.37
C LYS A 109 10.04 -8.93 -3.89
N ARG A 110 9.09 -8.35 -4.62
CA ARG A 110 8.51 -7.00 -4.35
C ARG A 110 7.14 -7.06 -3.70
N CYS A 111 6.54 -8.24 -3.59
CA CYS A 111 5.20 -8.37 -3.05
C CYS A 111 5.22 -8.73 -1.56
N TYR A 112 4.29 -8.17 -0.80
CA TYR A 112 4.02 -8.59 0.57
C TYR A 112 2.54 -8.45 0.89
N ARG A 113 2.08 -9.20 1.88
CA ARG A 113 0.67 -9.26 2.25
C ARG A 113 0.43 -8.46 3.51
N LEU A 114 -0.54 -7.54 3.46
CA LEU A 114 -0.89 -6.64 4.55
C LEU A 114 -2.38 -6.73 4.89
N THR A 115 -2.74 -6.33 6.11
CA THR A 115 -4.13 -6.06 6.51
C THR A 115 -4.42 -4.56 6.38
N ARG A 116 -5.71 -4.19 6.39
CA ARG A 116 -6.16 -2.78 6.28
C ARG A 116 -5.54 -1.84 7.32
N HIS A 117 -5.14 -2.37 8.47
CA HIS A 117 -4.55 -1.57 9.53
C HIS A 117 -3.08 -1.19 9.27
N ALA A 118 -2.42 -1.82 8.30
CA ALA A 118 -0.99 -1.65 8.04
C ALA A 118 -0.66 -0.58 7.00
N PHE A 119 -1.65 -0.01 6.31
CA PHE A 119 -1.40 0.95 5.25
C PHE A 119 -2.48 2.03 5.15
N ILE A 120 -2.12 3.18 4.58
CA ILE A 120 -3.08 4.22 4.16
C ILE A 120 -3.29 4.12 2.65
N ASN A 121 -4.54 4.27 2.21
CA ASN A 121 -4.91 4.31 0.80
C ASN A 121 -4.86 5.74 0.25
N LEU A 122 -3.83 6.03 -0.55
CA LEU A 122 -3.61 7.33 -1.18
C LEU A 122 -4.56 7.58 -2.36
N SER A 123 -5.02 6.52 -3.02
CA SER A 123 -5.95 6.62 -4.14
C SER A 123 -7.39 6.90 -3.67
N HIS A 124 -7.78 6.40 -2.49
CA HIS A 124 -9.13 6.61 -1.95
C HIS A 124 -9.48 8.09 -1.80
N GLY A 125 -8.59 8.88 -1.19
CA GLY A 125 -8.79 10.33 -1.05
C GLY A 125 -8.94 11.03 -2.40
N ARG A 126 -8.14 10.64 -3.40
CA ARG A 126 -8.24 11.20 -4.77
C ARG A 126 -9.58 10.89 -5.43
N ARG A 127 -10.16 9.70 -5.19
CA ARG A 127 -11.47 9.31 -5.74
C ARG A 127 -12.64 10.06 -5.13
N LYS A 128 -12.55 10.50 -3.86
CA LYS A 128 -13.60 11.28 -3.18
C LYS A 128 -13.62 12.77 -3.56
N HIS A 129 -12.54 13.27 -4.17
CA HIS A 129 -12.40 14.68 -4.57
C HIS A 129 -12.46 14.90 -6.09
N LEU A 130 -12.80 13.85 -6.86
CA LEU A 130 -13.19 13.92 -8.26
C LEU A 130 -14.72 14.00 -8.35
#